data_AF-A0A6V7X4E0-F1
#
_entry.id   AF-A0A6V7X4E0-F1
#
_cell.length_a   1.000
_cell.length_b   1.000
_cell.length_c   1.000
_cell.angle_alpha   90.00
_cell.angle_beta   90.00
_cell.angle_gamma   90.00
#
_symmetry.space_group_name_H-M   'P 1'
#
loop_
_entity.id
_entity.type
_entity.pdbx_description
1 polymer ?
#
loop_
_entity_poly.entity_id
_entity_poly.type
_entity_poly.pdbx_seq_one_letter_code
_entity_poly.pdbx_strand_id
1 'polypeptide(L)'
;MNFLWFITVVLSSLILNTFQVDEFDIFNENFDFDFDIDKDLESFVESFNLQDFTWKAKINEKFANMSADSRKLLCGVNSKAPKTPASTPNFKTNSKIRSKRSNPSCTYNIEFDSRKQWPQCADIINIIRNQGQCGDCWAVASSSVFTDRYCIERAKKGLKTNVSDPYNQLSDEDILSCTSPTSRLVA
;
A
#
# COMPACT_ATOMS: atom_id res chain seq x y z
N MET A 1 -41.48 70.33 -25.03
CA MET A 1 -40.20 69.74 -25.49
C MET A 1 -39.16 69.99 -24.41
N ASN A 2 -38.36 68.99 -24.04
CA ASN A 2 -37.29 69.00 -23.00
C ASN A 2 -37.64 68.49 -21.59
N PHE A 3 -38.52 67.48 -21.47
CA PHE A 3 -38.57 66.63 -20.25
C PHE A 3 -38.00 65.22 -20.48
N LEU A 4 -37.63 64.90 -21.73
CA LEU A 4 -37.07 63.60 -22.14
C LEU A 4 -35.53 63.59 -22.22
N TRP A 5 -34.86 64.73 -22.02
CA TRP A 5 -33.39 64.83 -22.07
C TRP A 5 -32.72 64.73 -20.69
N PHE A 6 -33.48 64.82 -19.60
CA PHE A 6 -32.96 64.68 -18.23
C PHE A 6 -32.98 63.23 -17.72
N ILE A 7 -33.86 62.37 -18.26
CA ILE A 7 -33.99 60.96 -17.82
C ILE A 7 -32.88 60.09 -18.45
N THR A 8 -32.31 60.49 -19.58
CA THR A 8 -31.24 59.74 -20.26
C THR A 8 -29.83 60.00 -19.70
N VAL A 9 -29.62 61.07 -18.92
CA VAL A 9 -28.31 61.37 -18.29
C VAL A 9 -28.17 60.73 -16.90
N VAL A 10 -29.28 60.45 -16.21
CA VAL A 10 -29.26 59.81 -14.88
C VAL A 10 -29.19 58.27 -14.99
N LEU A 11 -29.68 57.69 -16.09
CA LEU A 11 -29.63 56.23 -16.32
C LEU A 11 -28.32 55.74 -16.96
N SER A 12 -27.49 56.60 -17.55
CA SER A 12 -26.14 56.24 -18.03
C SER A 12 -25.05 56.36 -16.95
N SER A 13 -25.36 56.99 -15.81
CA SER A 13 -24.42 57.18 -14.69
C SER A 13 -24.58 56.12 -13.59
N LEU A 14 -25.57 55.23 -13.69
CA LEU A 14 -25.83 54.14 -12.71
C LEU A 14 -25.52 52.74 -13.24
N ILE A 15 -24.96 52.61 -14.46
CA ILE A 15 -24.57 51.33 -15.07
C ILE A 15 -23.03 51.20 -15.18
N LEU A 16 -22.25 52.14 -14.64
CA LEU A 16 -20.78 52.07 -14.58
C LEU A 16 -20.21 51.89 -13.16
N ASN A 17 -21.00 51.37 -12.23
CA ASN A 17 -20.48 50.71 -11.02
C ASN A 17 -20.73 49.20 -11.12
N THR A 18 -20.28 48.62 -12.23
CA THR A 18 -19.98 47.20 -12.32
C THR A 18 -18.78 46.92 -11.45
N PHE A 19 -19.05 46.49 -10.22
CA PHE A 19 -18.42 45.32 -9.61
C PHE A 19 -16.93 45.14 -9.97
N GLN A 20 -16.09 46.02 -9.44
CA GLN A 20 -14.66 45.77 -9.35
C GLN A 20 -14.44 44.97 -8.06
N VAL A 21 -14.20 43.68 -8.23
CA VAL A 21 -13.75 42.81 -7.16
C VAL A 21 -12.33 43.27 -6.84
N ASP A 22 -12.19 44.08 -5.80
CA ASP A 22 -10.88 44.47 -5.30
C ASP A 22 -10.20 43.24 -4.70
N GLU A 23 -9.19 42.77 -5.43
CA GLU A 23 -8.20 41.78 -5.06
C GLU A 23 -7.34 42.34 -3.92
N PHE A 24 -7.86 42.42 -2.68
CA PHE A 24 -7.04 42.51 -1.46
C PHE A 24 -7.91 42.48 -0.19
N ASP A 25 -8.34 41.30 0.26
CA ASP A 25 -8.71 41.05 1.67
C ASP A 25 -8.86 39.52 1.92
N ILE A 26 -7.80 38.76 1.63
CA ILE A 26 -7.71 37.32 1.97
C ILE A 26 -6.53 37.07 2.88
N PHE A 27 -6.42 37.79 4.01
CA PHE A 27 -5.47 37.44 5.09
C PHE A 27 -5.92 38.02 6.43
N ASN A 28 -7.09 37.62 6.94
CA ASN A 28 -7.36 37.48 8.37
C ASN A 28 -8.84 37.21 8.62
N GLU A 29 -9.24 35.96 8.44
CA GLU A 29 -10.15 35.35 9.41
C GLU A 29 -9.63 33.94 9.66
N ASN A 30 -9.48 33.60 10.94
CA ASN A 30 -9.26 32.24 11.40
C ASN A 30 -10.51 31.43 11.06
N PHE A 31 -10.66 31.07 9.79
CA PHE A 31 -11.64 30.07 9.38
C PHE A 31 -11.10 28.74 9.88
N ASP A 32 -11.50 28.41 11.10
CA ASP A 32 -11.43 27.08 11.68
C ASP A 32 -12.29 26.19 10.77
N PHE A 33 -11.70 25.78 9.64
CA PHE A 33 -12.23 24.67 8.87
C PHE A 33 -11.97 23.47 9.76
N ASP A 34 -12.94 23.18 10.62
CA ASP A 34 -13.04 21.93 11.35
C ASP A 34 -13.20 20.84 10.28
N PHE A 35 -12.06 20.46 9.69
CA PHE A 35 -11.91 19.40 8.72
C PHE A 35 -12.15 18.13 9.52
N ASP A 36 -13.41 17.74 9.61
CA ASP A 36 -13.84 16.53 10.28
C ASP A 36 -13.38 15.34 9.42
N ILE A 37 -12.12 14.95 9.62
CA ILE A 37 -11.40 13.89 8.88
C ILE A 37 -12.27 12.64 8.76
N ASP A 38 -13.06 12.35 9.80
CA ASP A 38 -13.90 11.15 9.88
C ASP A 38 -15.08 11.23 8.90
N LYS A 39 -15.77 12.37 8.82
CA LYS A 39 -16.91 12.57 7.92
C LYS A 39 -16.51 12.55 6.44
N ASP A 40 -15.35 13.13 6.13
CA ASP A 40 -14.84 13.16 4.76
C ASP A 40 -14.37 11.76 4.30
N LEU A 41 -13.77 10.97 5.20
CA LEU A 41 -13.39 9.58 4.90
C LEU A 41 -14.60 8.66 4.68
N GLU A 42 -15.67 8.83 5.46
CA GLU A 42 -16.91 8.07 5.29
C GLU A 42 -17.55 8.33 3.93
N SER A 43 -17.71 9.61 3.55
CA SER A 43 -18.26 9.98 2.25
C SER A 43 -17.43 9.45 1.08
N PHE A 44 -16.10 9.45 1.22
CA PHE A 44 -15.18 8.89 0.24
C PHE A 44 -15.38 7.38 0.06
N VAL A 45 -15.42 6.62 1.17
CA VAL A 45 -15.61 5.16 1.14
C VAL A 45 -16.98 4.77 0.55
N GLU A 46 -18.04 5.50 0.90
CA GLU A 46 -19.37 5.30 0.32
C GLU A 46 -19.35 5.53 -1.19
N SER A 47 -18.79 6.66 -1.64
CA SER A 47 -18.71 6.98 -3.07
C SER A 47 -17.91 5.93 -3.88
N PHE A 48 -16.90 5.34 -3.26
CA PHE A 48 -16.09 4.28 -3.86
C PHE A 48 -16.86 2.96 -3.97
N ASN A 49 -17.62 2.61 -2.93
CA ASN A 49 -18.39 1.37 -2.86
C ASN A 49 -19.65 1.34 -3.74
N LEU A 50 -20.11 2.50 -4.22
CA LEU A 50 -21.17 2.61 -5.23
C LEU A 50 -20.73 2.08 -6.60
N GLN A 51 -19.43 2.04 -6.86
CA GLN A 51 -18.89 1.50 -8.10
C GLN A 51 -18.89 -0.03 -8.09
N ASP A 52 -18.86 -0.63 -9.28
CA ASP A 52 -18.90 -2.09 -9.46
C ASP A 52 -17.49 -2.70 -9.38
N PHE A 53 -16.94 -2.70 -8.16
CA PHE A 53 -15.70 -3.40 -7.84
C PHE A 53 -15.97 -4.77 -7.22
N THR A 54 -15.07 -5.72 -7.47
CA THR A 54 -15.10 -7.06 -6.85
C THR A 54 -14.74 -7.05 -5.36
N TRP A 55 -14.34 -5.91 -4.82
CA TRP A 55 -13.97 -5.69 -3.44
C TRP A 55 -14.68 -4.45 -2.90
N LYS A 56 -14.85 -4.38 -1.58
CA LYS A 56 -15.47 -3.25 -0.89
C LYS A 56 -14.47 -2.59 0.05
N ALA A 57 -14.39 -1.27 -0.01
CA ALA A 57 -13.58 -0.46 0.89
C ALA A 57 -14.26 -0.33 2.26
N LYS A 58 -13.47 -0.29 3.32
CA LYS A 58 -13.92 0.00 4.68
C LYS A 58 -12.88 0.86 5.39
N ILE A 59 -13.32 1.80 6.22
CA ILE A 59 -12.43 2.57 7.08
C ILE A 59 -11.81 1.63 8.12
N ASN A 60 -10.50 1.73 8.24
CA ASN A 60 -9.75 1.10 9.32
C ASN A 60 -9.20 2.22 10.22
N GLU A 61 -9.67 2.27 11.46
CA GLU A 61 -9.34 3.33 12.44
C GLU A 61 -7.83 3.52 12.59
N LYS A 62 -7.06 2.42 12.60
CA LYS A 62 -5.60 2.47 12.71
C LYS A 62 -4.98 3.26 11.56
N PHE A 63 -5.48 3.10 10.33
CA PHE A 63 -4.92 3.76 9.15
C PHE A 63 -5.54 5.15 8.88
N ALA A 64 -6.80 5.37 9.29
CA ALA A 64 -7.46 6.67 9.25
C ALA A 64 -6.69 7.69 10.11
N ASN A 65 -6.28 7.29 11.31
CA ASN A 65 -5.56 8.14 12.26
C ASN A 65 -4.06 8.30 11.95
N MET A 66 -3.53 7.68 10.88
CA MET A 66 -2.13 7.85 10.50
C MET A 66 -1.90 9.13 9.69
N SER A 67 -0.77 9.79 9.93
CA SER A 67 -0.30 10.88 9.07
C SER A 67 0.02 10.37 7.65
N ALA A 68 0.03 11.28 6.67
CA ALA A 68 0.40 10.94 5.30
C ALA A 68 1.81 10.34 5.20
N ASP A 69 2.76 10.82 6.00
CA ASP A 69 4.14 10.31 5.99
C ASP A 69 4.24 8.93 6.65
N SER A 70 3.51 8.70 7.75
CA SER A 70 3.40 7.36 8.34
C SER A 70 2.79 6.35 7.37
N ARG A 71 1.81 6.76 6.55
CA ARG A 71 1.24 5.90 5.49
C ARG A 71 2.26 5.59 4.39
N LYS A 72 3.12 6.53 3.99
CA LYS A 72 4.20 6.28 3.02
C LYS A 72 5.21 5.24 3.56
N LEU A 73 5.52 5.28 4.85
CA LEU A 73 6.40 4.30 5.49
C LEU A 73 5.84 2.87 5.51
N LEU A 74 4.54 2.68 5.27
CA LEU A 74 4.01 1.32 5.06
C LEU A 74 4.49 0.71 3.72
N CYS A 75 4.86 1.54 2.75
CA CYS A 75 5.25 1.16 1.39
C CYS A 75 6.77 1.28 1.16
N GLY A 76 7.57 0.62 1.99
CA GLY A 76 9.04 0.78 2.01
C GLY A 76 9.84 0.10 0.89
N VAL A 77 9.21 -0.41 -0.16
CA VAL A 77 9.93 -0.97 -1.31
C VAL A 77 10.52 0.17 -2.15
N ASN A 78 11.84 0.24 -2.24
CA ASN A 78 12.50 1.24 -3.08
C ASN A 78 12.47 0.83 -4.56
N SER A 79 11.49 1.38 -5.30
CA SER A 79 11.34 1.17 -6.75
C SER A 79 12.50 1.71 -7.60
N LYS A 80 13.34 2.59 -7.03
CA LYS A 80 14.52 3.18 -7.67
C LYS A 80 15.82 2.51 -7.27
N ALA A 81 15.79 1.56 -6.32
CA ALA A 81 16.96 0.76 -6.00
C ALA A 81 17.49 0.18 -7.31
N PRO A 82 18.83 0.17 -7.53
CA PRO A 82 19.39 -0.52 -8.66
C PRO A 82 18.75 -1.90 -8.66
N LYS A 83 18.01 -2.26 -9.72
CA LYS A 83 17.70 -3.66 -9.96
C LYS A 83 19.09 -4.25 -9.96
N THR A 84 19.46 -4.94 -8.88
CA THR A 84 20.63 -5.80 -8.94
C THR A 84 20.39 -6.55 -10.24
N PRO A 85 21.30 -6.48 -11.25
CA PRO A 85 21.19 -7.42 -12.35
C PRO A 85 21.03 -8.70 -11.59
N ALA A 86 19.89 -9.37 -11.76
CA ALA A 86 19.64 -10.55 -10.99
C ALA A 86 20.94 -11.30 -11.20
N SER A 87 21.73 -11.45 -10.15
CA SER A 87 22.38 -12.69 -9.99
C SER A 87 21.16 -13.60 -9.74
N THR A 88 20.36 -13.89 -10.80
CA THR A 88 20.42 -15.22 -11.37
C THR A 88 21.88 -15.53 -11.18
N PRO A 89 22.22 -16.35 -10.16
CA PRO A 89 23.40 -17.13 -10.35
C PRO A 89 23.22 -17.59 -11.80
N ASN A 90 24.26 -17.58 -12.60
CA ASN A 90 24.30 -18.71 -13.49
C ASN A 90 24.26 -19.91 -12.52
N PHE A 91 23.06 -20.31 -12.06
CA PHE A 91 22.59 -21.66 -12.08
C PHE A 91 22.91 -22.00 -13.53
N LYS A 92 24.19 -22.34 -13.75
CA LYS A 92 24.54 -23.52 -14.47
C LYS A 92 23.62 -24.53 -13.83
N THR A 93 22.44 -24.62 -14.41
CA THR A 93 21.63 -25.79 -14.32
C THR A 93 22.56 -26.86 -14.88
N ASN A 94 23.38 -27.43 -14.00
CA ASN A 94 23.70 -28.84 -14.07
C ASN A 94 22.42 -29.66 -13.77
N SER A 95 21.26 -29.00 -13.63
CA SER A 95 20.07 -29.50 -14.31
C SER A 95 20.47 -29.69 -15.77
N LYS A 96 20.85 -30.93 -16.13
CA LYS A 96 20.36 -31.56 -17.36
C LYS A 96 19.08 -30.83 -17.69
N ILE A 97 19.07 -30.00 -18.74
CA ILE A 97 17.82 -29.37 -19.20
C ILE A 97 16.82 -30.50 -19.09
N ARG A 98 15.86 -30.38 -18.17
CA ARG A 98 14.88 -31.44 -17.94
C ARG A 98 14.04 -31.36 -19.20
N SER A 99 14.56 -32.02 -20.23
CA SER A 99 14.19 -31.91 -21.61
C SER A 99 12.80 -32.46 -21.65
N LYS A 100 11.87 -31.57 -22.01
CA LYS A 100 10.43 -31.77 -21.88
C LYS A 100 10.04 -31.91 -20.40
N ARG A 101 9.47 -30.84 -19.85
CA ARG A 101 8.24 -31.06 -19.07
C ARG A 101 7.37 -31.92 -20.00
N SER A 102 7.25 -33.22 -19.72
CA SER A 102 6.12 -34.02 -20.18
C SER A 102 4.92 -33.12 -20.03
N ASN A 103 4.28 -32.74 -21.13
CA ASN A 103 3.20 -31.76 -21.19
C ASN A 103 2.38 -31.88 -19.91
N PRO A 104 2.62 -31.04 -18.88
CA PRO A 104 1.98 -31.29 -17.62
C PRO A 104 0.54 -30.98 -17.97
N SER A 105 -0.29 -32.01 -17.97
CA SER A 105 -1.72 -31.83 -17.90
C SER A 105 -1.92 -31.14 -16.55
N CYS A 106 -1.72 -29.83 -16.54
CA CYS A 106 -2.01 -28.96 -15.44
C CYS A 106 -3.53 -28.98 -15.36
N THR A 107 -4.06 -30.02 -14.75
CA THR A 107 -5.37 -29.98 -14.12
C THR A 107 -5.20 -29.09 -12.90
N TYR A 108 -4.96 -27.79 -13.15
CA TYR A 108 -4.92 -26.79 -12.11
C TYR A 108 -6.34 -26.76 -11.53
N ASN A 109 -6.51 -27.33 -10.35
CA ASN A 109 -7.63 -26.96 -9.50
C ASN A 109 -7.61 -25.44 -9.43
N ILE A 110 -8.73 -24.82 -9.81
CA ILE A 110 -8.86 -23.36 -9.97
C ILE A 110 -8.54 -22.61 -8.68
N GLU A 111 -8.46 -23.33 -7.55
CA GLU A 111 -8.12 -22.83 -6.22
C GLU A 111 -6.86 -23.50 -5.66
N PHE A 112 -5.94 -22.68 -5.18
CA PHE A 112 -4.75 -23.12 -4.44
C PHE A 112 -4.59 -22.28 -3.16
N ASP A 113 -4.44 -22.94 -2.03
CA ASP A 113 -4.17 -22.32 -0.73
C ASP A 113 -2.99 -23.05 -0.07
N SER A 114 -1.88 -22.35 0.15
CA SER A 114 -0.67 -22.90 0.77
C SER A 114 -0.95 -23.54 2.12
N ARG A 115 -1.89 -23.00 2.89
CA ARG A 115 -2.25 -23.51 4.22
C ARG A 115 -2.95 -24.86 4.14
N LYS A 116 -3.73 -25.08 3.08
CA LYS A 116 -4.38 -26.36 2.78
C LYS A 116 -3.41 -27.35 2.16
N GLN A 117 -2.45 -26.88 1.37
CA GLN A 117 -1.44 -27.73 0.73
C GLN A 117 -0.41 -28.28 1.74
N TRP A 118 -0.06 -27.50 2.77
CA TRP A 118 0.86 -27.91 3.84
C TRP A 118 0.20 -27.73 5.21
N PRO A 119 -0.79 -28.57 5.56
CA PRO A 119 -1.57 -28.40 6.80
C PRO A 119 -0.71 -28.45 8.06
N GLN A 120 0.39 -29.20 8.05
CA GLN A 120 1.36 -29.27 9.15
C GLN A 120 2.15 -27.96 9.37
N CYS A 121 2.09 -27.04 8.42
CA CYS A 121 2.70 -25.71 8.49
C CYS A 121 1.65 -24.60 8.49
N ALA A 122 0.36 -24.92 8.55
CA ALA A 122 -0.72 -23.94 8.45
C ALA A 122 -0.63 -22.87 9.54
N ASP A 123 -0.28 -23.25 10.76
CA ASP A 123 -0.13 -22.31 11.88
C ASP A 123 1.01 -21.31 11.66
N ILE A 124 2.07 -21.72 10.95
CA ILE A 124 3.20 -20.84 10.59
C ILE A 124 2.82 -19.93 9.42
N ILE A 125 2.23 -20.49 8.36
CA ILE A 125 1.83 -19.75 7.16
C ILE A 125 0.73 -18.72 7.49
N ASN A 126 -0.10 -18.97 8.51
CA ASN A 126 -1.16 -18.05 8.96
C ASN A 126 -0.65 -16.88 9.81
N ILE A 127 0.64 -16.80 10.14
CA ILE A 127 1.17 -15.70 10.96
C ILE A 127 1.14 -14.41 10.13
N ILE A 128 0.33 -13.45 10.57
CA ILE A 128 0.33 -12.10 10.02
C ILE A 128 1.27 -11.23 10.84
N ARG A 129 2.40 -10.85 10.24
CA ARG A 129 3.41 -9.98 10.85
C ARG A 129 3.03 -8.51 10.73
N ASN A 130 3.48 -7.70 11.68
CA ASN A 130 3.28 -6.25 11.69
C ASN A 130 4.64 -5.54 11.58
N GLN A 131 4.83 -4.83 10.47
CA GLN A 131 6.07 -4.10 10.15
C GLN A 131 6.24 -2.79 10.96
N GLY A 132 5.19 -2.35 11.65
CA GLY A 132 5.18 -1.03 12.31
C GLY A 132 5.29 0.13 11.30
N GLN A 133 6.01 1.17 11.66
CA GLN A 133 6.19 2.39 10.85
C GLN A 133 7.65 2.52 10.36
N CYS A 134 8.27 1.42 9.92
CA CYS A 134 9.70 1.39 9.60
C CYS A 134 10.04 1.47 8.09
N GLY A 135 9.12 1.06 7.20
CA GLY A 135 9.47 0.90 5.76
C GLY A 135 10.21 -0.40 5.46
N ASP A 136 10.05 -1.40 6.31
CA ASP A 136 10.72 -2.70 6.33
C ASP A 136 9.86 -3.82 5.73
N CYS A 137 8.74 -3.50 5.07
CA CYS A 137 7.85 -4.47 4.42
C CYS A 137 8.60 -5.51 3.55
N TRP A 138 9.69 -5.11 2.89
CA TRP A 138 10.54 -5.98 2.09
C TRP A 138 11.28 -7.03 2.94
N ALA A 139 11.71 -6.67 4.15
CA ALA A 139 12.37 -7.57 5.10
C ALA A 139 11.33 -8.49 5.75
N VAL A 140 10.21 -7.95 6.22
CA VAL A 140 9.10 -8.71 6.82
C VAL A 140 8.55 -9.76 5.85
N ALA A 141 8.29 -9.38 4.59
CA ALA A 141 7.79 -10.31 3.58
C ALA A 141 8.80 -11.43 3.26
N SER A 142 10.09 -11.07 3.11
CA SER A 142 11.16 -12.04 2.85
C SER A 142 11.32 -13.03 4.00
N SER A 143 11.29 -12.52 5.23
CA SER A 143 11.40 -13.29 6.46
C SER A 143 10.23 -14.25 6.66
N SER A 144 9.01 -13.79 6.38
CA SER A 144 7.79 -14.60 6.41
C SER A 144 7.88 -15.77 5.43
N VAL A 145 8.18 -15.50 4.16
CA VAL A 145 8.26 -16.55 3.12
C VAL A 145 9.39 -17.55 3.41
N PHE A 146 10.53 -17.11 3.93
CA PHE A 146 11.59 -18.01 4.33
C PHE A 146 11.12 -18.96 5.44
N THR A 147 10.45 -18.41 6.46
CA THR A 147 9.91 -19.17 7.59
C THR A 147 8.91 -20.25 7.12
N ASP A 148 8.02 -19.90 6.20
CA ASP A 148 7.08 -20.85 5.59
C ASP A 148 7.82 -22.00 4.89
N ARG A 149 8.79 -21.65 4.04
CA ARG A 149 9.59 -22.62 3.28
C ARG A 149 10.42 -23.51 4.20
N TYR A 150 10.98 -22.95 5.26
CA TYR A 150 11.70 -23.70 6.28
C TYR A 150 10.81 -24.77 6.92
N CYS A 151 9.57 -24.41 7.30
CA CYS A 151 8.62 -25.39 7.82
C CYS A 151 8.31 -26.49 6.78
N ILE A 152 8.03 -26.10 5.53
CA ILE A 152 7.69 -27.05 4.45
C ILE A 152 8.83 -28.05 4.22
N GLU A 153 10.09 -27.59 4.17
CA GLU A 153 11.25 -28.47 3.99
C GLU A 153 11.50 -29.37 5.20
N ARG A 154 11.24 -28.90 6.43
CA ARG A 154 11.30 -29.73 7.64
C ARG A 154 10.23 -30.80 7.64
N ALA A 155 9.00 -30.45 7.27
CA ALA A 155 7.89 -31.38 7.22
C ALA A 155 8.12 -32.53 6.22
N LYS A 156 8.78 -32.25 5.08
CA LYS A 156 9.19 -33.31 4.12
C LYS A 156 10.11 -34.36 4.74
N LYS A 157 10.84 -34.00 5.81
CA LYS A 157 11.72 -34.89 6.58
C LYS A 157 11.03 -35.50 7.81
N GLY A 158 9.71 -35.31 7.97
CA GLY A 158 8.95 -35.77 9.13
C GLY A 158 9.17 -34.93 10.40
N LEU A 159 9.83 -33.78 10.29
CA LEU A 159 10.08 -32.89 11.44
C LEU A 159 8.91 -31.93 11.63
N LYS A 160 8.45 -31.79 12.87
CA LYS A 160 7.50 -30.75 13.27
C LYS A 160 8.23 -29.45 13.53
N THR A 161 7.56 -28.34 13.26
CA THR A 161 8.07 -26.99 13.50
C THR A 161 7.12 -26.33 14.48
N ASN A 162 7.61 -26.00 15.69
CA ASN A 162 6.78 -25.38 16.71
C ASN A 162 6.66 -23.88 16.42
N VAL A 163 5.43 -23.39 16.27
CA VAL A 163 5.13 -21.99 15.98
C VAL A 163 5.54 -21.05 17.12
N SER A 164 5.45 -21.51 18.37
CA SER A 164 5.78 -20.72 19.56
C SER A 164 7.28 -20.66 19.84
N ASP A 165 8.08 -21.44 19.11
CA ASP A 165 9.53 -21.45 19.27
C ASP A 165 10.16 -20.39 18.34
N PRO A 166 10.78 -19.32 18.90
CA PRO A 166 11.33 -18.23 18.11
C PRO A 166 12.46 -18.67 17.19
N TYR A 167 13.16 -19.78 17.47
CA TYR A 167 14.21 -20.30 16.58
C TYR A 167 13.67 -20.88 15.28
N ASN A 168 12.37 -21.12 15.19
CA ASN A 168 11.72 -21.58 13.97
C ASN A 168 11.24 -20.44 13.07
N GLN A 169 11.41 -19.18 13.49
CA GLN A 169 11.02 -18.00 12.72
C GLN A 169 12.25 -17.20 12.33
N LEU A 170 12.37 -16.82 11.06
CA LEU A 170 13.43 -15.92 10.65
C LEU A 170 13.16 -14.51 11.21
N SER A 171 14.22 -13.86 11.69
CA SER A 171 14.17 -12.49 12.20
C SER A 171 14.11 -11.49 11.04
N ASP A 172 13.02 -10.75 10.94
CA ASP A 172 12.93 -9.61 10.01
C ASP A 172 13.85 -8.45 10.42
N GLU A 173 14.04 -8.21 11.72
CA GLU A 173 14.99 -7.21 12.24
C GLU A 173 16.44 -7.51 11.85
N ASP A 174 16.85 -8.79 11.83
CA ASP A 174 18.21 -9.15 11.39
C ASP A 174 18.40 -8.87 9.90
N ILE A 175 17.39 -9.20 9.08
CA ILE A 175 17.39 -8.84 7.65
C ILE A 175 17.45 -7.32 7.48
N LEU A 176 16.65 -6.57 8.23
CA LEU A 176 16.60 -5.11 8.16
C LEU A 176 17.93 -4.47 8.56
N SER A 177 18.54 -4.95 9.66
CA SER A 177 19.68 -4.31 10.32
C SER A 177 21.06 -4.79 9.82
N CYS A 178 21.15 -5.95 9.17
CA CYS A 178 22.42 -6.51 8.70
C CYS A 178 22.61 -6.48 7.17
N THR A 179 21.58 -6.15 6.38
CA THR A 179 21.74 -6.02 4.92
C THR A 179 22.44 -4.71 4.53
N SER A 180 23.15 -4.76 3.40
CA SER A 180 23.94 -3.64 2.89
C SER A 180 23.10 -2.36 2.72
N PRO A 181 23.69 -1.17 2.97
CA PRO A 181 22.99 0.13 2.93
C PRO A 181 22.25 0.44 1.63
N THR A 182 22.66 -0.17 0.51
CA THR A 182 22.01 -0.04 -0.79
C THR A 182 20.56 -0.51 -0.80
N SER A 183 20.16 -1.40 0.13
CA SER A 183 18.78 -1.84 0.34
C SER A 183 17.98 -0.95 1.30
N ARG A 184 18.66 -0.04 2.01
CA ARG A 184 18.11 0.73 3.14
C ARG A 184 17.85 2.21 2.81
N LEU A 185 17.99 2.60 1.54
CA LEU A 185 17.61 3.93 1.07
C LEU A 185 16.08 3.99 1.03
N VAL A 186 15.50 4.36 2.17
CA VAL A 186 14.10 4.76 2.31
C VAL A 186 13.81 5.88 1.30
N ALA A 187 12.64 5.81 0.67
CA ALA A 187 12.15 6.79 -0.30
C ALA A 187 11.92 8.17 0.34
#